data_AF-A0A7S1EG94-F1
#
_entry.id   AF-A0A7S1EG94-F1
#
_cell.length_a   1.000
_cell.length_b   1.000
_cell.length_c   1.000
_cell.angle_alpha   90.00
_cell.angle_beta   90.00
_cell.angle_gamma   90.00
#
_symmetry.space_group_name_H-M   'P 1'
#
loop_
_entity.id
_entity.type
_entity.pdbx_description
1 polymer ?
#
loop_
_entity_poly.entity_id
_entity_poly.type
_entity_poly.pdbx_seq_one_letter_code
_entity_poly.pdbx_strand_id
1 'polypeptide(L)'
;WRGMRSVAATDEFLRLGGTELAFMSTTTSLEVAVRYSLSDHSLLFKVKASNFMVIGAELEWLSAFPSEAEVLYPPLTYLKPTGRVEEAVVERDDKRLHFTIIEVEPQMS
;
A
#
# COMPACT_ATOMS: atom_id res chain seq x y z
N TRP A 1 -0.81 2.99 -4.29
CA TRP A 1 0.31 2.29 -3.62
C TRP A 1 0.35 2.66 -2.15
N ARG A 2 0.72 1.74 -1.27
CA ARG A 2 0.98 2.02 0.16
C ARG A 2 2.22 1.26 0.59
N GLY A 3 3.16 1.96 1.22
CA GLY A 3 4.34 1.34 1.81
C GLY A 3 4.14 1.07 3.28
N MET A 4 4.55 -0.12 3.73
CA MET A 4 4.53 -0.51 5.13
C MET A 4 5.95 -0.90 5.57
N ARG A 5 6.43 -0.22 6.61
CA ARG A 5 7.76 -0.45 7.18
C ARG A 5 7.67 -1.48 8.30
N SER A 6 8.60 -2.43 8.32
CA SER A 6 8.74 -3.41 9.41
C SER A 6 7.49 -4.25 9.67
N VAL A 7 6.71 -4.53 8.63
CA VAL A 7 5.51 -5.38 8.70
C VAL A 7 5.57 -6.41 7.58
N ALA A 8 5.22 -7.65 7.91
CA ALA A 8 4.99 -8.72 6.95
C ALA A 8 3.50 -9.07 6.92
N ALA A 9 3.00 -9.43 5.73
CA ALA A 9 1.64 -9.94 5.61
C ALA A 9 1.56 -11.33 6.24
N THR A 10 0.49 -11.58 7.00
CA THR A 10 0.21 -12.90 7.55
C THR A 10 -0.49 -13.77 6.51
N ASP A 11 -0.38 -15.10 6.63
CA ASP A 11 -1.14 -16.04 5.80
C ASP A 11 -2.65 -15.83 5.95
N GLU A 12 -3.10 -15.42 7.14
CA GLU A 12 -4.49 -15.06 7.39
C GLU A 12 -4.91 -13.85 6.56
N PHE A 13 -4.12 -12.77 6.56
CA PHE A 13 -4.38 -11.61 5.71
C PHE A 13 -4.42 -12.01 4.23
N LEU A 14 -3.46 -12.82 3.77
CA LEU A 14 -3.42 -13.27 2.37
C LEU A 14 -4.66 -14.08 1.96
N ARG A 15 -5.26 -14.82 2.89
CA ARG A 15 -6.49 -15.60 2.66
C ARG A 15 -7.78 -14.80 2.81
N LEU A 16 -7.86 -14.00 3.88
CA LEU A 16 -9.11 -13.43 4.38
C LEU A 16 -9.15 -11.91 4.27
N GLY A 17 -8.08 -11.25 3.84
CA GLY A 17 -7.96 -9.80 3.89
C GLY A 17 -7.89 -9.26 5.30
N GLY A 18 -8.13 -7.95 5.42
CA GLY A 18 -8.09 -7.26 6.70
C GLY A 18 -8.67 -5.85 6.61
N THR A 19 -9.11 -5.33 7.74
CA THR A 19 -9.68 -3.98 7.84
C THR A 19 -8.66 -3.03 8.43
N GLU A 20 -8.35 -1.95 7.72
CA GLU A 20 -7.61 -0.82 8.28
C GLU A 20 -8.56 -0.01 9.16
N LEU A 21 -8.24 0.10 10.45
CA LEU A 21 -9.11 0.77 11.44
C LEU A 21 -8.95 2.29 11.41
N ALA A 22 -7.78 2.77 10.98
CA ALA A 22 -7.49 4.18 10.82
C ALA A 22 -7.77 4.64 9.38
N PHE A 23 -7.58 5.94 9.13
CA PHE A 23 -7.47 6.41 7.75
C PHE A 23 -6.29 5.72 7.04
N MET A 24 -6.53 5.21 5.84
CA MET A 24 -5.50 4.52 5.07
C MET A 24 -4.90 5.46 4.02
N SER A 25 -3.76 6.04 4.34
CA SER A 25 -2.99 6.85 3.40
C SER A 25 -2.37 5.96 2.29
N THR A 26 -2.54 6.38 1.04
CA THR A 26 -1.96 5.76 -0.15
C THR A 26 -1.45 6.84 -1.10
N THR A 27 -0.66 6.48 -2.10
CA THR A 27 -0.08 7.40 -3.09
C THR A 27 -0.17 6.81 -4.50
N THR A 28 -0.28 7.66 -5.52
CA THR A 28 -0.16 7.25 -6.92
C THR A 28 1.31 7.04 -7.34
N SER A 29 2.28 7.53 -6.56
CA SER A 29 3.72 7.37 -6.81
C SER A 29 4.30 6.13 -6.14
N LEU A 30 4.80 5.18 -6.95
CA LEU A 30 5.52 4.01 -6.43
C LEU A 30 6.77 4.42 -5.64
N GLU A 31 7.49 5.46 -6.07
CA GLU A 31 8.69 5.95 -5.38
C GLU A 31 8.38 6.44 -3.96
N VAL A 32 7.27 7.16 -3.76
CA VAL A 32 6.81 7.58 -2.43
C VAL A 32 6.53 6.34 -1.58
N ALA A 33 5.75 5.38 -2.07
CA ALA A 33 5.44 4.16 -1.34
C ALA A 33 6.70 3.36 -0.96
N VAL A 34 7.66 3.23 -1.88
CA VAL A 34 8.95 2.58 -1.60
C VAL A 34 9.65 3.28 -0.44
N ARG A 35 9.80 4.61 -0.49
CA ARG A 35 10.44 5.40 0.59
C ARG A 35 9.80 5.17 1.96
N TYR A 36 8.47 5.08 2.02
CA TYR A 36 7.74 4.79 3.25
C TYR A 36 7.89 3.33 3.72
N SER A 37 8.10 2.37 2.81
CA SER A 37 8.27 0.95 3.15
C SER A 37 9.67 0.54 3.59
N LEU A 38 10.71 1.34 3.27
CA LEU A 38 12.13 0.96 3.40
C LEU A 38 12.45 0.36 4.78
N SER A 39 12.77 -0.93 4.77
CA SER A 39 13.27 -1.77 5.85
C SER A 39 13.90 -3.03 5.24
N ASP A 40 14.54 -3.89 6.04
CA ASP A 40 15.17 -5.14 5.55
C ASP A 40 14.18 -6.04 4.79
N HIS A 41 12.92 -6.05 5.25
CA HIS A 41 11.78 -6.64 4.57
C HIS A 41 10.67 -5.60 4.43
N SER A 42 10.53 -5.07 3.23
CA SER A 42 9.59 -3.99 2.90
C SER A 42 8.30 -4.59 2.32
N LEU A 43 7.15 -4.12 2.79
CA LEU A 43 5.84 -4.52 2.27
C LEU A 43 5.22 -3.37 1.47
N LEU A 44 4.74 -3.69 0.27
CA LEU A 44 4.03 -2.77 -0.61
C LEU A 44 2.63 -3.31 -0.91
N PHE A 45 1.61 -2.49 -0.69
CA PHE A 45 0.27 -2.72 -1.23
C PHE A 45 0.10 -2.00 -2.57
N LYS A 46 -0.16 -2.79 -3.61
CA LYS A 46 -0.65 -2.30 -4.90
C LYS A 46 -2.17 -2.27 -4.86
N VAL A 47 -2.71 -1.12 -4.48
CA VAL A 47 -4.16 -0.93 -4.40
C VAL A 47 -4.74 -0.86 -5.81
N LYS A 48 -5.58 -1.83 -6.16
CA LYS A 48 -6.30 -1.91 -7.43
C LYS A 48 -7.73 -1.40 -7.22
N ALA A 49 -8.00 -0.19 -7.70
CA ALA A 49 -9.37 0.31 -7.80
C ALA A 49 -10.04 -0.27 -9.05
N SER A 50 -11.08 -1.09 -8.87
CA SER A 50 -11.81 -1.73 -9.98
C SER A 50 -12.75 -0.77 -10.71
N ASN A 51 -13.15 0.31 -10.07
CA ASN A 51 -13.98 1.38 -10.63
C ASN A 51 -13.75 2.69 -9.87
N PHE A 52 -14.34 3.79 -10.34
CA PHE A 52 -14.13 5.11 -9.74
C PHE A 52 -14.77 5.27 -8.34
N MET A 53 -15.80 4.48 -8.00
CA MET A 53 -16.48 4.54 -6.71
C MET A 53 -15.62 3.98 -5.56
N VAL A 54 -14.60 3.18 -5.90
CA VAL A 54 -13.69 2.57 -4.92
C VAL A 54 -12.34 3.28 -4.84
N ILE A 55 -12.21 4.48 -5.41
CA ILE A 55 -11.01 5.31 -5.29
C ILE A 55 -11.14 6.18 -4.03
N GLY A 56 -10.05 6.32 -3.26
CA GLY A 56 -9.99 7.26 -2.13
C GLY A 56 -10.01 8.73 -2.56
N ALA A 57 -10.05 9.64 -1.58
CA ALA A 57 -10.04 11.07 -1.86
C ALA A 57 -8.61 11.57 -2.16
N GLU A 58 -8.44 12.27 -3.29
CA GLU A 58 -7.18 12.96 -3.60
C GLU A 58 -7.01 14.19 -2.70
N LEU A 59 -5.88 14.28 -2.02
CA LEU A 59 -5.61 15.34 -1.05
C LEU A 59 -4.55 16.34 -1.49
N GLU A 60 -3.98 16.20 -2.69
CA GLU A 60 -2.87 17.03 -3.19
C GLU A 60 -3.13 18.54 -3.03
N TRP A 61 -4.35 19.00 -3.34
CA TRP A 61 -4.73 20.42 -3.31
C TRP A 61 -4.76 21.06 -1.91
N LEU A 62 -4.87 20.24 -0.85
CA LEU A 62 -4.94 20.70 0.56
C LEU A 62 -3.77 20.18 1.40
N SER A 63 -2.99 19.23 0.89
CA SER A 63 -1.96 18.54 1.66
C SER A 63 -0.79 19.46 2.02
N ALA A 64 -0.22 19.24 3.19
CA ALA A 64 1.08 19.82 3.56
C ALA A 64 2.24 19.24 2.73
N PHE A 65 2.03 18.08 2.09
CA PHE A 65 2.99 17.40 1.24
C PHE A 65 2.38 17.05 -0.14
N PRO A 66 2.06 18.05 -1.00
CA PRO A 66 1.41 17.80 -2.28
C PRO A 66 2.17 16.82 -3.19
N SER A 67 3.50 16.85 -3.14
CA SER A 67 4.38 15.96 -3.93
C SER A 67 4.27 14.48 -3.57
N GLU A 68 3.61 14.13 -2.47
CA GLU A 68 3.32 12.74 -2.13
C GLU A 68 2.13 12.17 -2.90
N ALA A 69 1.35 13.02 -3.59
CA ALA A 69 0.20 12.62 -4.41
C ALA A 69 -0.73 11.66 -3.64
N GLU A 70 -1.11 12.08 -2.43
CA GLU A 70 -1.88 11.26 -1.50
C GLU A 70 -3.32 11.03 -1.99
N VAL A 71 -3.73 9.76 -1.92
CA VAL A 71 -5.10 9.27 -2.07
C VAL A 71 -5.50 8.62 -0.75
N LEU A 72 -6.43 9.23 -0.02
CA LEU A 72 -6.81 8.83 1.33
C LEU A 72 -8.11 8.01 1.30
N TYR A 73 -8.06 6.82 1.89
CA TYR A 73 -9.26 6.02 2.13
C TYR A 73 -9.78 6.23 3.56
N PRO A 74 -11.11 6.19 3.77
CA PRO A 74 -11.70 6.39 5.09
C PRO A 74 -11.33 5.26 6.05
N PRO A 75 -11.54 5.46 7.37
CA PRO A 75 -11.47 4.40 8.35
C PRO A 75 -12.38 3.23 7.99
N LEU A 76 -12.02 2.04 8.47
CA LEU A 76 -12.73 0.78 8.22
C LEU A 76 -12.69 0.33 6.75
N THR A 77 -11.71 0.81 5.97
CA THR A 77 -11.49 0.28 4.63
C THR A 77 -10.99 -1.15 4.72
N TYR A 78 -11.75 -2.07 4.13
CA TYR A 78 -11.34 -3.46 4.04
C TYR A 78 -10.48 -3.68 2.80
N LEU A 79 -9.36 -4.37 2.96
CA LEU A 79 -8.43 -4.74 1.90
C LEU A 79 -8.55 -6.22 1.61
N LYS A 80 -8.98 -6.56 0.39
CA LYS A 80 -9.03 -7.94 -0.09
C LYS A 80 -7.83 -8.24 -1.00
N PRO A 81 -6.93 -9.17 -0.64
CA PRO A 81 -5.89 -9.62 -1.57
C PRO A 81 -6.51 -10.21 -2.82
N THR A 82 -5.92 -9.91 -3.98
CA THR A 82 -6.38 -10.46 -5.26
C THR A 82 -5.79 -11.84 -5.57
N GLY A 83 -4.92 -12.34 -4.69
CA GLY A 83 -4.10 -13.54 -4.89
C GLY A 83 -2.80 -13.29 -5.67
N ARG A 84 -2.57 -12.07 -6.15
CA ARG A 84 -1.31 -11.68 -6.79
C ARG A 84 -0.32 -11.16 -5.75
N VAL A 85 0.78 -11.90 -5.61
CA VAL A 85 1.92 -11.58 -4.77
C VAL A 85 3.17 -11.62 -5.64
N GLU A 86 3.98 -10.58 -5.57
CA GLU A 86 5.26 -10.47 -6.28
C GLU A 86 6.36 -10.23 -5.26
N GLU A 87 7.52 -10.87 -5.46
CA GLU A 87 8.72 -10.67 -4.65
C GLU A 87 9.76 -9.98 -5.52
N ALA A 88 10.35 -8.90 -5.01
CA ALA A 88 11.43 -8.19 -5.67
C ALA A 88 12.62 -8.03 -4.74
N VAL A 89 13.82 -8.24 -5.27
CA VAL A 89 15.08 -8.01 -4.57
C VAL A 89 15.84 -6.93 -5.31
N VAL A 90 16.19 -5.87 -4.60
CA VAL A 90 17.00 -4.77 -5.14
C VAL A 90 18.33 -4.74 -4.41
N GLU A 91 19.42 -4.86 -5.17
CA GLU A 91 20.77 -4.73 -4.65
C GLU A 91 21.29 -3.31 -4.90
N ARG A 92 21.74 -2.63 -3.83
CA ARG A 92 22.29 -1.28 -3.91
C ARG A 92 23.31 -1.06 -2.79
N ASP A 93 24.51 -0.60 -3.13
CA ASP A 93 25.54 -0.18 -2.18
C ASP A 93 25.78 -1.22 -1.06
N ASP A 94 26.01 -2.49 -1.45
CA ASP A 94 26.17 -3.68 -0.58
C ASP A 94 24.96 -4.03 0.31
N LYS A 95 23.81 -3.38 0.11
CA LYS A 95 22.55 -3.72 0.76
C LYS A 95 21.63 -4.48 -0.17
N ARG A 96 20.98 -5.50 0.38
CA ARG A 96 19.95 -6.29 -0.29
C ARG A 96 18.60 -5.93 0.31
N LEU A 97 17.76 -5.26 -0.46
CA LEU A 97 16.42 -4.86 -0.04
C LEU A 97 15.41 -5.86 -0.60
N HIS A 98 14.62 -6.47 0.28
CA HIS A 98 13.55 -7.39 -0.09
C HIS A 98 12.21 -6.66 -0.07
N PHE A 99 11.43 -6.82 -1.13
CA PHE A 99 10.10 -6.26 -1.27
C PHE A 99 9.08 -7.37 -1.53
N THR A 100 8.12 -7.50 -0.63
CA THR A 100 6.88 -8.24 -0.87
C THR A 100 5.84 -7.26 -1.38
N ILE A 101 5.28 -7.51 -2.56
CA ILE A 101 4.27 -6.67 -3.20
C ILE A 101 2.96 -7.48 -3.26
N ILE A 102 1.92 -6.98 -2.61
CA ILE A 102 0.61 -7.63 -2.59
C ILE A 102 -0.39 -6.73 -3.30
N GLU A 103 -1.04 -7.25 -4.33
CA GLU A 103 -2.17 -6.56 -4.96
C GLU A 103 -3.42 -6.76 -4.11
N VAL A 104 -4.05 -5.63 -3.75
CA VAL A 104 -5.24 -5.60 -2.88
C VAL A 104 -6.34 -4.76 -3.53
N GLU A 105 -7.59 -5.15 -3.33
CA GLU A 105 -8.77 -4.40 -3.74
C GLU A 105 -9.45 -3.81 -2.50
N PRO A 106 -9.67 -2.47 -2.46
CA PRO A 106 -10.36 -1.85 -1.35
C PRO A 106 -11.87 -2.06 -1.45
N GLN A 107 -12.51 -2.28 -0.31
CA GLN A 107 -13.97 -2.29 -0.18
C GLN A 107 -14.38 -1.27 0.87
N MET A 108 -15.27 -0.36 0.46
CA MET A 108 -15.85 0.68 1.31
C MET A 108 -17.33 0.34 1.47
N SER A 109 -17.82 0.33 2.72
CA SER A 109 -19.22 0.06 3.07
C SER A 109 -20.12 1.23 2.73
#